data_AF-A0AAW6HXF1-F1
#
_entry.id   AF-A0AAW6HXF1-F1
#
_cell.length_a   1.000
_cell.length_b   1.000
_cell.length_c   1.000
_cell.angle_alpha   90.00
_cell.angle_beta   90.00
_cell.angle_gamma   90.00
#
_symmetry.space_group_name_H-M   'P 1'
#
loop_
_entity.id
_entity.type
_entity.pdbx_description
1 polymer ?
#
loop_
_entity_poly.entity_id
_entity_poly.type
_entity_poly.pdbx_seq_one_letter_code
_entity_poly.pdbx_strand_id
1 'polypeptide(L)'
;MTDGTQKEGHFSGKLYLKGIGDPILSADNYDKIANNLAALGIRKIDGNLVLDDTSFDSIALGPGWMIDDEDKYFEAQISALTFSPNADFNAGTVIIDVSATRTGNSTPGNNVVKVINSVVNDNASAVIVTRARGSNDIYVSGYSKGWRFDTKIV
;
A
#
# COMPACT_ATOMS: atom_id res chain seq x y z
N MET A 1 12.15 15.23 8.17
CA MET A 1 12.58 16.63 8.41
C MET A 1 11.47 17.34 9.19
N THR A 2 11.79 18.37 9.97
CA THR A 2 10.81 19.11 10.79
C THR A 2 11.06 20.61 10.66
N ASP A 3 10.01 21.42 10.66
CA ASP A 3 10.08 22.90 10.72
C ASP A 3 9.58 23.48 12.05
N GLY A 4 9.36 22.59 13.03
CA GLY A 4 8.64 22.89 14.26
C GLY A 4 9.45 22.77 15.54
N THR A 5 8.75 22.89 16.66
CA THR A 5 9.31 22.76 18.01
C THR A 5 8.57 21.72 18.83
N GLN A 6 9.25 21.12 19.79
CA GLN A 6 8.68 20.13 20.70
C GLN A 6 8.56 20.68 22.11
N LYS A 7 7.38 20.57 22.72
CA LYS A 7 7.12 20.94 24.12
C LYS A 7 6.13 19.95 24.74
N GLU A 8 6.46 19.43 25.92
CA GLU A 8 5.55 18.56 26.71
C GLU A 8 4.98 17.37 25.91
N GLY A 9 5.77 16.82 24.99
CA GLY A 9 5.38 15.69 24.13
C GLY A 9 4.55 16.06 22.90
N HIS A 10 4.26 17.35 22.71
CA HIS A 10 3.63 17.89 21.52
C HIS A 10 4.69 18.44 20.58
N PHE A 11 4.63 18.05 19.31
CA PHE A 11 5.42 18.65 18.24
C PHE A 11 4.51 19.59 17.44
N SER A 12 4.79 20.89 17.47
CA SER A 12 4.04 21.91 16.72
C SER A 12 4.79 22.29 15.45
N GLY A 13 4.25 21.92 14.30
CA GLY A 13 4.86 22.13 12.98
C GLY A 13 4.54 21.01 12.00
N LYS A 14 5.12 21.08 10.81
CA LYS A 14 5.03 20.02 9.80
C LYS A 14 6.10 18.96 10.03
N LEU A 15 5.68 17.71 9.94
CA LEU A 15 6.57 16.56 9.90
C LEU A 15 6.61 16.02 8.47
N TYR A 16 7.79 15.94 7.88
CA TYR A 16 7.96 15.45 6.52
C TYR A 16 8.52 14.03 6.53
N LEU A 17 7.79 13.12 5.90
CA LEU A 17 8.27 11.80 5.50
C LEU A 17 8.65 11.87 4.01
N LYS A 18 9.96 11.96 3.75
CA LYS A 18 10.49 12.12 2.40
C LYS A 18 10.99 10.78 1.86
N GLY A 19 10.40 10.35 0.75
CA GLY A 19 10.86 9.21 -0.03
C GLY A 19 12.02 9.59 -0.94
N ILE A 20 13.00 8.72 -1.06
CA ILE A 20 14.17 8.90 -1.93
C ILE A 20 14.35 7.73 -2.92
N GLY A 21 13.31 6.93 -3.13
CA GLY A 21 13.29 5.82 -4.09
C GLY A 21 13.72 4.48 -3.52
N ASP A 22 13.61 4.25 -2.21
CA ASP A 22 13.87 2.95 -1.61
C ASP A 22 12.66 2.00 -1.82
N PRO A 23 12.75 0.96 -2.67
CA PRO A 23 11.63 0.09 -2.97
C PRO A 23 11.43 -1.00 -1.89
N ILE A 24 12.38 -1.18 -0.97
CA ILE A 24 12.33 -2.27 0.02
C ILE A 24 11.66 -1.86 1.34
N LEU A 25 11.16 -0.62 1.43
CA LEU A 25 10.46 -0.13 2.62
C LEU A 25 9.24 -0.97 2.94
N SER A 26 9.19 -1.49 4.17
CA SER A 26 8.10 -2.29 4.70
C SER A 26 7.30 -1.56 5.79
N ALA A 27 6.22 -2.18 6.30
CA ALA A 27 5.35 -1.62 7.30
C ALA A 27 6.12 -1.53 8.61
N ASP A 28 6.93 -2.55 8.90
CA ASP A 28 7.88 -2.56 10.01
C ASP A 28 8.91 -1.42 9.91
N ASN A 29 9.32 -1.01 8.71
CA ASN A 29 10.21 0.15 8.56
C ASN A 29 9.49 1.44 8.95
N TYR A 30 8.23 1.62 8.55
CA TYR A 30 7.42 2.76 8.97
C TYR A 30 7.11 2.73 10.47
N ASP A 31 6.82 1.58 11.05
CA ASP A 31 6.65 1.41 12.50
C ASP A 31 7.93 1.77 13.26
N LYS A 32 9.10 1.39 12.74
CA LYS A 32 10.40 1.81 13.32
C LYS A 32 10.57 3.33 13.27
N ILE A 33 10.20 3.99 12.17
CA ILE A 33 10.24 5.46 12.08
C ILE A 33 9.30 6.09 13.12
N ALA A 34 8.07 5.60 13.23
CA ALA A 34 7.10 6.08 14.23
C ALA A 34 7.60 5.85 15.68
N ASN A 35 8.16 4.68 15.96
CA ASN A 35 8.74 4.35 17.26
C ASN A 35 9.95 5.24 17.59
N ASN A 36 10.78 5.60 16.61
CA ASN A 36 11.89 6.53 16.82
C ASN A 36 11.37 7.93 17.19
N LEU A 37 10.31 8.43 16.55
CA LEU A 37 9.67 9.68 16.94
C LEU A 37 9.11 9.61 18.36
N ALA A 38 8.49 8.48 18.71
CA ALA A 38 8.02 8.25 20.07
C ALA A 38 9.17 8.17 21.09
N ALA A 39 10.32 7.59 20.74
CA ALA A 39 11.50 7.56 21.60
C ALA A 39 12.07 8.97 21.86
N LEU A 40 11.92 9.89 20.91
CA LEU A 40 12.24 11.32 21.08
C LEU A 40 11.23 12.07 21.95
N GLY A 41 10.22 11.39 22.49
CA GLY A 41 9.19 11.96 23.35
C GLY A 41 8.05 12.63 22.59
N ILE A 42 8.00 12.54 21.25
CA ILE A 42 6.86 13.05 20.48
C ILE A 42 5.69 12.09 20.68
N ARG A 43 4.57 12.62 21.17
CA ARG A 43 3.33 11.88 21.43
C ARG A 43 2.17 12.41 20.59
N LYS A 44 2.24 13.68 20.18
CA LYS A 44 1.27 14.33 19.33
C LYS A 44 1.95 15.24 18.33
N ILE A 45 1.43 15.29 17.10
CA ILE A 45 1.81 16.26 16.08
C ILE A 45 0.67 17.27 15.97
N ASP A 46 0.91 18.50 16.40
CA ASP A 46 0.03 19.64 16.21
C ASP A 46 0.42 20.38 14.92
N GLY A 47 0.04 19.78 13.79
CA GLY A 47 0.37 20.26 12.45
C GLY A 47 0.09 19.18 11.40
N ASN A 48 0.83 19.20 10.29
CA ASN A 48 0.62 18.28 9.17
C ASN A 48 1.71 17.21 9.13
N LEU A 49 1.31 15.97 8.87
CA LEU A 49 2.20 14.97 8.29
C LEU A 49 2.21 15.17 6.77
N VAL A 50 3.37 15.48 6.21
CA VAL A 50 3.57 15.71 4.78
C VAL A 50 4.33 14.52 4.20
N LEU A 51 3.71 13.86 3.21
CA LEU A 51 4.33 12.80 2.43
C LEU A 51 5.00 13.46 1.21
N ASP A 52 6.33 13.39 1.14
CA ASP A 52 7.12 14.06 0.11
C ASP A 52 7.78 13.00 -0.79
N ASP A 53 7.26 12.84 -2.00
CA ASP A 53 7.79 11.95 -3.04
C ASP A 53 8.53 12.69 -4.17
N THR A 54 8.83 13.97 -3.98
CA THR A 54 9.39 14.86 -5.01
C THR A 54 10.85 14.57 -5.40
N SER A 55 11.43 13.49 -4.87
CA SER A 55 12.76 13.04 -5.29
C SER A 55 12.74 12.47 -6.71
N PHE A 56 11.59 11.99 -7.18
CA PHE A 56 11.33 11.59 -8.57
C PHE A 56 10.40 12.61 -9.25
N ASP A 57 10.24 12.49 -10.57
CA ASP A 57 9.17 13.20 -11.27
C ASP A 57 7.78 12.60 -10.95
N SER A 58 6.73 13.21 -11.49
CA SER A 58 5.35 12.77 -11.24
C SER A 58 4.87 11.66 -12.20
N ILE A 59 5.75 11.08 -13.02
CA ILE A 59 5.39 10.06 -14.00
C ILE A 59 5.43 8.70 -13.31
N ALA A 60 4.25 8.19 -12.96
CA ALA A 60 4.13 6.95 -12.20
C ALA A 60 4.27 5.67 -13.05
N LEU A 61 4.13 5.74 -14.38
CA LEU A 61 4.16 4.58 -15.26
C LEU A 61 5.28 4.71 -16.29
N GLY A 62 5.93 3.58 -16.60
CA GLY A 62 7.03 3.54 -17.57
C GLY A 62 6.58 3.95 -18.99
N PRO A 63 7.43 4.66 -19.76
CA PRO A 63 7.16 4.94 -21.17
C PRO A 63 7.00 3.63 -21.97
N GLY A 64 5.88 3.50 -22.68
CA GLY A 64 5.59 2.33 -23.51
C GLY A 64 4.98 1.14 -22.78
N TRP A 65 4.71 1.25 -21.47
CA TRP A 65 3.93 0.26 -20.71
C TRP A 65 2.52 0.11 -21.26
N MET A 66 2.02 -1.12 -21.19
CA MET A 66 0.77 -1.51 -21.78
C MET A 66 -0.36 -1.24 -20.79
N ILE A 67 -1.38 -0.52 -21.22
CA ILE A 67 -2.38 0.01 -20.28
C ILE A 67 -3.27 -1.07 -19.64
N ASP A 68 -3.33 -2.24 -20.27
CA ASP A 68 -3.98 -3.45 -19.78
C ASP A 68 -3.18 -4.17 -18.67
N ASP A 69 -1.92 -3.79 -18.47
CA ASP A 69 -1.05 -4.32 -17.40
C ASP A 69 -0.92 -3.36 -16.19
N GLU A 70 -1.62 -2.22 -16.17
CA GLU A 70 -1.58 -1.21 -15.08
C GLU A 70 -2.00 -1.76 -13.69
N ASP A 71 -2.68 -2.91 -13.64
CA ASP A 71 -3.07 -3.61 -12.42
C ASP A 71 -2.15 -4.80 -12.07
N LYS A 72 -1.03 -4.95 -12.79
CA LYS A 72 -0.07 -6.04 -12.58
C LYS A 72 1.10 -5.54 -11.76
N TYR A 73 1.58 -6.39 -10.86
CA TYR A 73 2.68 -6.07 -9.95
C TYR A 73 3.98 -5.66 -10.67
N PHE A 74 4.20 -6.11 -11.91
CA PHE A 74 5.40 -5.78 -12.69
C PHE A 74 5.30 -4.45 -13.44
N GLU A 75 4.11 -3.87 -13.54
CA GLU A 75 3.86 -2.50 -14.03
C GLU A 75 3.21 -1.62 -12.94
N ALA A 76 3.48 -1.94 -11.67
CA ALA A 76 3.02 -1.14 -10.55
C ALA A 76 3.55 0.30 -10.61
N GLN A 77 2.77 1.23 -10.06
CA GLN A 77 3.12 2.65 -10.06
C GLN A 77 4.43 2.93 -9.31
N ILE A 78 5.28 3.73 -9.95
CA ILE A 78 6.58 4.16 -9.43
C ILE A 78 6.41 5.49 -8.68
N SER A 79 6.91 5.54 -7.45
CA SER A 79 7.02 6.77 -6.65
C SER A 79 8.28 6.72 -5.80
N ALA A 80 8.87 7.88 -5.51
CA ALA A 80 10.02 7.95 -4.61
C ALA A 80 9.65 7.58 -3.16
N LEU A 81 8.38 7.71 -2.79
CA LEU A 81 7.83 7.27 -1.51
C LEU A 81 6.88 6.11 -1.76
N THR A 82 7.36 4.90 -1.51
CA THR A 82 6.63 3.67 -1.78
C THR A 82 6.78 2.67 -0.63
N PHE A 83 6.18 1.51 -0.79
CA PHE A 83 6.19 0.43 0.17
C PHE A 83 6.06 -0.92 -0.56
N SER A 84 6.64 -1.97 0.01
CA SER A 84 6.57 -3.35 -0.47
C SER A 84 5.83 -4.27 0.50
N PRO A 85 4.82 -5.04 0.05
CA PRO A 85 3.93 -5.81 0.91
C PRO A 85 4.60 -7.02 1.59
N ASN A 86 5.72 -7.50 1.05
CA ASN A 86 6.46 -8.64 1.58
C ASN A 86 7.97 -8.55 1.18
N ALA A 87 8.71 -9.62 1.43
CA ALA A 87 10.14 -9.73 1.15
C ALA A 87 10.51 -9.95 -0.34
N ASP A 88 9.52 -10.03 -1.24
CA ASP A 88 9.77 -10.09 -2.70
C ASP A 88 9.95 -8.69 -3.30
N PHE A 89 9.72 -7.64 -2.50
CA PHE A 89 9.98 -6.24 -2.83
C PHE A 89 9.22 -5.72 -4.06
N ASN A 90 7.99 -6.19 -4.25
CA ASN A 90 7.07 -5.66 -5.25
C ASN A 90 6.51 -4.30 -4.78
N ALA A 91 7.30 -3.24 -4.92
CA ALA A 91 6.94 -1.91 -4.48
C ALA A 91 5.67 -1.39 -5.17
N GLY A 92 4.86 -0.62 -4.44
CA GLY A 92 3.65 -0.01 -4.98
C GLY A 92 2.47 -0.98 -5.14
N THR A 93 2.53 -2.15 -4.51
CA THR A 93 1.50 -3.19 -4.60
C THR A 93 0.90 -3.54 -3.24
N VAL A 94 -0.22 -4.25 -3.26
CA VAL A 94 -0.82 -4.87 -2.08
C VAL A 94 -1.07 -6.36 -2.33
N ILE A 95 -1.04 -7.14 -1.26
CA ILE A 95 -1.45 -8.55 -1.31
C ILE A 95 -2.91 -8.65 -0.87
N ILE A 96 -3.74 -9.28 -1.69
CA ILE A 96 -5.15 -9.52 -1.43
C ILE A 96 -5.37 -10.99 -1.08
N ASP A 97 -5.88 -11.23 0.12
CA ASP A 97 -6.37 -12.54 0.54
C ASP A 97 -7.89 -12.59 0.44
N VAL A 98 -8.43 -13.50 -0.37
CA VAL A 98 -9.87 -13.62 -0.59
C VAL A 98 -10.35 -15.06 -0.45
N SER A 99 -11.63 -15.21 -0.09
CA SER A 99 -12.37 -16.47 -0.19
C SER A 99 -13.83 -16.19 -0.58
N ALA A 100 -14.58 -17.23 -0.92
CA ALA A 100 -16.02 -17.11 -1.19
C ALA A 100 -16.86 -16.69 0.04
N THR A 101 -16.29 -16.77 1.25
CA THR A 101 -17.00 -16.61 2.52
C THR A 101 -16.56 -15.37 3.31
N ARG A 102 -15.55 -14.63 2.84
CA ARG A 102 -14.97 -13.49 3.54
C ARG A 102 -14.70 -12.32 2.59
N THR A 103 -14.93 -11.10 3.07
CA THR A 103 -14.44 -9.89 2.39
C THR A 103 -12.92 -9.96 2.28
N GLY A 104 -12.37 -9.68 1.10
CA GLY A 104 -10.93 -9.70 0.89
C GLY A 104 -10.25 -8.60 1.68
N ASN A 105 -9.16 -8.92 2.37
CA ASN A 105 -8.33 -7.94 3.08
C ASN A 105 -7.07 -7.66 2.27
N SER A 106 -6.55 -6.44 2.37
CA SER A 106 -5.22 -6.10 1.86
C SER A 106 -4.15 -6.30 2.93
N THR A 107 -2.97 -6.70 2.48
CA THR A 107 -1.73 -6.65 3.25
C THR A 107 -0.78 -5.68 2.54
N PRO A 108 -0.35 -4.59 3.20
CA PRO A 108 -0.74 -4.17 4.55
C PRO A 108 -2.21 -3.74 4.59
N GLY A 109 -2.82 -3.87 5.76
CA GLY A 109 -4.17 -3.40 6.00
C GLY A 109 -4.20 -1.87 5.90
N ASN A 110 -5.05 -1.35 5.00
CA ASN A 110 -5.17 0.08 4.79
C ASN A 110 -6.59 0.46 4.34
N ASN A 111 -6.89 1.75 4.30
CA ASN A 111 -8.14 2.33 3.81
C ASN A 111 -7.97 3.07 2.46
N VAL A 112 -6.81 2.91 1.81
CA VAL A 112 -6.50 3.50 0.50
C VAL A 112 -7.08 2.65 -0.62
N VAL A 113 -7.00 1.32 -0.48
CA VAL A 113 -7.61 0.37 -1.41
C VAL A 113 -8.97 -0.11 -0.92
N LYS A 114 -9.89 -0.33 -1.84
CA LYS A 114 -11.21 -0.88 -1.56
C LYS A 114 -11.38 -2.20 -2.29
N VAL A 115 -11.55 -3.28 -1.54
CA VAL A 115 -11.73 -4.63 -2.12
C VAL A 115 -13.22 -4.94 -2.29
N ILE A 116 -13.65 -5.14 -3.53
CA ILE A 116 -15.00 -5.58 -3.91
C ILE A 116 -14.95 -7.07 -4.27
N ASN A 117 -15.44 -7.91 -3.36
CA ASN A 117 -15.43 -9.36 -3.53
C ASN A 117 -16.76 -9.88 -4.12
N SER A 118 -16.69 -10.65 -5.20
CA SER A 118 -17.79 -11.39 -5.85
C SER A 118 -17.41 -12.85 -6.13
N VAL A 119 -16.42 -13.40 -5.42
CA VAL A 119 -16.04 -14.82 -5.50
C VAL A 119 -17.16 -15.68 -4.93
N VAL A 120 -17.48 -16.76 -5.64
CA VAL A 120 -18.51 -17.73 -5.22
C VAL A 120 -17.90 -19.06 -4.79
N ASN A 121 -18.61 -19.79 -3.94
CA ASN A 121 -18.15 -21.07 -3.42
C ASN A 121 -18.33 -22.17 -4.47
N ASP A 122 -17.27 -22.90 -4.80
CA ASP A 122 -17.28 -24.03 -5.73
C ASP A 122 -16.24 -25.09 -5.30
N ASN A 123 -16.34 -26.29 -5.85
CA ASN A 123 -15.30 -27.31 -5.71
C ASN A 123 -14.06 -27.02 -6.57
N ALA A 124 -14.15 -26.13 -7.56
CA ALA A 124 -13.03 -25.57 -8.30
C ALA A 124 -12.46 -24.31 -7.63
N SER A 125 -11.22 -23.92 -8.01
CA SER A 125 -10.62 -22.65 -7.58
C SER A 125 -9.98 -21.97 -8.80
N ALA A 126 -10.52 -20.80 -9.14
CA ALA A 126 -10.07 -19.91 -10.19
C ALA A 126 -10.52 -18.49 -9.81
N VAL A 127 -9.62 -17.76 -9.15
CA VAL A 127 -9.86 -16.39 -8.68
C VAL A 127 -9.10 -15.40 -9.55
N ILE A 128 -9.80 -14.37 -9.99
CA ILE A 128 -9.27 -13.24 -10.74
C ILE A 128 -9.32 -12.00 -9.85
N VAL A 129 -8.20 -11.27 -9.81
CA VAL A 129 -8.08 -9.98 -9.13
C VAL A 129 -7.67 -8.95 -10.16
N THR A 130 -8.38 -7.83 -10.19
CA THR A 130 -8.12 -6.70 -11.09
C THR A 130 -8.30 -5.39 -10.34
N ARG A 131 -7.46 -4.40 -10.60
CA ARG A 131 -7.66 -3.02 -10.12
C ARG A 131 -8.33 -2.21 -11.23
N ALA A 132 -9.38 -1.46 -10.89
CA ALA A 132 -9.98 -0.55 -11.86
C ALA A 132 -8.98 0.56 -12.22
N ARG A 133 -8.89 0.83 -13.52
CA ARG A 133 -7.93 1.78 -14.08
C ARG A 133 -8.05 3.16 -13.42
N GLY A 134 -6.92 3.72 -13.02
CA GLY A 134 -6.87 5.05 -12.38
C GLY A 134 -7.63 5.16 -11.04
N SER A 135 -8.01 4.04 -10.42
CA SER A 135 -8.65 4.01 -9.11
C SER A 135 -7.96 3.02 -8.16
N ASN A 136 -8.34 3.05 -6.89
CA ASN A 136 -7.87 2.08 -5.89
C ASN A 136 -8.94 1.03 -5.56
N ASP A 137 -9.93 0.86 -6.45
CA ASP A 137 -10.96 -0.17 -6.34
C ASP A 137 -10.44 -1.48 -6.93
N ILE A 138 -10.36 -2.51 -6.09
CA ILE A 138 -9.89 -3.84 -6.45
C ILE A 138 -11.09 -4.77 -6.53
N TYR A 139 -11.33 -5.33 -7.71
CA TYR A 139 -12.39 -6.27 -7.97
C TYR A 139 -11.86 -7.69 -7.92
N VAL A 140 -12.56 -8.54 -7.19
CA VAL A 140 -12.19 -9.94 -7.02
C VAL A 140 -13.37 -10.83 -7.39
N SER A 141 -13.16 -11.75 -8.31
CA SER A 141 -14.24 -12.59 -8.87
C SER A 141 -13.77 -14.00 -9.21
N GLY A 142 -14.72 -14.87 -9.53
CA GLY A 142 -14.47 -16.27 -9.90
C GLY A 142 -14.96 -17.24 -8.83
N TYR A 143 -14.24 -18.36 -8.69
CA TYR A 143 -14.67 -19.49 -7.87
C TYR A 143 -13.57 -19.86 -6.88
N SER A 144 -13.94 -20.25 -5.66
CA SER A 144 -12.99 -20.84 -4.72
C SER A 144 -13.69 -21.83 -3.79
N LYS A 145 -12.94 -22.85 -3.34
CA LYS A 145 -13.40 -23.74 -2.27
C LYS A 145 -13.63 -22.91 -1.02
N GLY A 146 -14.80 -23.02 -0.40
CA GLY A 146 -15.19 -22.16 0.73
C GLY A 146 -14.23 -22.16 1.94
N TRP A 147 -13.35 -23.16 2.06
CA TRP A 147 -12.31 -23.26 3.10
C TRP A 147 -10.92 -22.76 2.66
N ARG A 148 -10.73 -22.42 1.39
CA ARG A 148 -9.45 -22.02 0.81
C ARG A 148 -9.38 -20.50 0.66
N PHE A 149 -8.20 -19.96 0.93
CA PHE A 149 -7.84 -18.59 0.57
C PHE A 149 -7.03 -18.62 -0.72
N ASP A 150 -7.33 -17.68 -1.62
CA ASP A 150 -6.49 -17.42 -2.77
C ASP A 150 -5.84 -16.04 -2.58
N THR A 151 -4.50 -16.02 -2.67
CA THR A 151 -3.66 -14.85 -2.45
C THR A 151 -3.18 -14.32 -3.80
N LYS A 152 -3.37 -13.02 -4.04
CA LYS A 152 -2.92 -12.35 -5.27
C LYS A 152 -2.28 -11.02 -4.96
N ILE A 153 -1.31 -10.63 -5.78
CA ILE A 153 -0.66 -9.32 -5.74
C ILE A 153 -1.24 -8.45 -6.85
N VAL A 154 -1.53 -7.19 -6.54
CA VAL A 154 -2.16 -6.19 -7.42
C VAL A 154 -1.66 -4.79 -7.07
#